data_AF-A0A6P6W684-F1
#
_entry.id   AF-A0A6P6W684-F1
#
_cell.length_a   1.000
_cell.length_b   1.000
_cell.length_c   1.000
_cell.angle_alpha   90.00
_cell.angle_beta   90.00
_cell.angle_gamma   90.00
#
_symmetry.space_group_name_H-M   'P 1'
#
loop_
_entity.id
_entity.type
_entity.pdbx_description
1 polymer ?
#
loop_
_entity_poly.entity_id
_entity_poly.type
_entity_poly.pdbx_seq_one_letter_code
_entity_poly.pdbx_strand_id
1 'polypeptide(L)'
;MNTGKWSSILATLVGILCLICSSFSEPAPYHTFAKDATAAPPLVFYDYIIVGGGTSGCALAATLSQGGRVLLLERGGLPYDDPNVMDIKGFGATLANTSPSSPSQLFISTDGVINHRARVLGGGTALNAGFYSRASTDYVSRMGWDQRAVNESYEWVENKVVFEPEVGAWQSAVRSGLLEAGQFPYNGFTYDHVKGTKVGGTTFDGSGYRHTAADLLEYAHPPNITLYLQAIVEQILFKTEKLPRPRAHGVLFLDPSGNRHLAFLNRGWANEIILSAGALGSPQLLMLSGIGPTGHLRTHGIKVLLDQPMVGQGMADNPMNAIVVPSRRPVETSLIQIVGITQFGSYVESASGPVAFNWVHGLNQQYHKPLS
;
A
#
# COMPACT_ATOMS: atom_id res chain seq x y z
N MET A 1 51.11 25.36 -36.67
CA MET A 1 49.87 25.97 -36.14
C MET A 1 48.67 25.19 -36.66
N ASN A 2 48.08 24.32 -35.85
CA ASN A 2 46.69 23.87 -36.03
C ASN A 2 46.18 23.27 -34.70
N THR A 3 46.07 24.13 -33.68
CA THR A 3 45.65 23.80 -32.30
C THR A 3 44.13 23.91 -32.12
N GLY A 4 43.34 23.56 -33.14
CA GLY A 4 41.91 23.88 -33.21
C GLY A 4 40.94 22.69 -33.17
N LYS A 5 41.38 21.45 -32.91
CA LYS A 5 40.51 20.26 -32.98
C LYS A 5 40.40 19.40 -31.72
N TRP A 6 41.11 19.74 -30.64
CA TRP A 6 41.07 18.96 -29.39
C TRP A 6 40.19 19.59 -28.30
N SER A 7 39.81 20.87 -28.41
CA SER A 7 38.95 21.54 -27.41
C SER A 7 37.47 21.16 -27.54
N SER A 8 37.01 20.78 -28.74
CA SER A 8 35.61 20.43 -29.00
C SER A 8 35.26 18.99 -28.64
N ILE A 9 36.22 18.06 -28.59
CA ILE A 9 35.96 16.67 -28.19
C ILE A 9 35.95 16.52 -26.66
N LEU A 10 36.75 17.32 -25.95
CA LEU A 10 36.75 17.34 -24.48
C LEU A 10 35.49 17.99 -23.90
N ALA A 11 34.94 19.01 -24.56
CA ALA A 11 33.70 19.67 -24.15
C ALA A 11 32.47 18.75 -24.28
N THR A 12 32.42 17.89 -25.30
CA THR A 12 31.32 16.93 -25.49
C THR A 12 31.39 15.77 -24.51
N LEU A 13 32.59 15.33 -24.11
CA LEU A 13 32.78 14.29 -23.08
C LEU A 13 32.43 14.79 -21.67
N VAL A 14 32.74 16.05 -21.34
CA VAL A 14 32.31 16.67 -20.06
C VAL A 14 30.80 16.97 -20.07
N GLY A 15 30.21 17.31 -21.21
CA GLY A 15 28.76 17.48 -21.36
C GLY A 15 27.96 16.16 -21.25
N ILE A 16 28.53 15.04 -21.71
CA ILE A 16 27.92 13.71 -21.57
C ILE A 16 28.12 13.13 -20.16
N LEU A 17 29.20 13.48 -19.45
CA LEU A 17 29.39 13.10 -18.05
C LEU A 17 28.46 13.87 -17.08
N CYS A 18 28.04 15.09 -17.44
CA CYS A 18 27.09 15.89 -16.65
C CYS A 18 25.60 15.65 -17.02
N LEU A 19 25.33 14.78 -17.99
CA LEU A 19 23.97 14.33 -18.37
C LEU A 19 23.72 12.86 -18.02
N ILE A 20 24.55 12.29 -17.14
CA ILE A 20 24.05 11.30 -16.21
C ILE A 20 23.22 12.11 -15.21
N CYS A 21 21.98 12.41 -15.56
CA CYS A 21 20.94 12.63 -14.55
C CYS A 21 21.04 11.41 -13.66
N SER A 22 21.74 11.59 -12.55
CA SER A 22 21.66 10.69 -11.44
C SER A 22 20.19 10.74 -11.04
N SER A 23 19.44 9.76 -11.51
CA SER A 23 18.17 9.35 -10.91
C SER A 23 18.53 8.84 -9.50
N PHE A 24 18.98 9.75 -8.64
CA PHE A 24 19.02 9.48 -7.24
C PHE A 24 17.56 9.37 -6.85
N SER A 25 17.09 8.13 -6.67
CA SER A 25 15.98 7.90 -5.76
C SER A 25 16.29 8.73 -4.52
N GLU A 26 15.37 9.60 -4.11
CA GLU A 26 15.51 10.24 -2.81
C GLU A 26 15.68 9.10 -1.78
N PRO A 27 16.77 9.12 -0.98
CA PRO A 27 16.97 8.09 0.01
C PRO A 27 15.81 8.17 1.01
N ALA A 28 15.31 7.02 1.45
CA ALA A 28 14.24 6.96 2.43
C ALA A 28 14.56 7.90 3.62
N PRO A 29 13.65 8.83 3.99
CA PRO A 29 13.94 9.84 5.01
C PRO A 29 14.15 9.23 6.41
N TYR A 30 13.82 7.95 6.58
CA TYR A 30 13.87 7.20 7.83
C TYR A 30 15.00 6.14 7.91
N HIS A 31 16.09 6.33 7.17
CA HIS A 31 17.31 5.48 7.24
C HIS A 31 17.90 5.32 8.65
N THR A 32 17.57 6.22 9.58
CA THR A 32 18.03 6.16 10.98
C THR A 32 17.38 5.03 11.78
N PHE A 33 16.18 4.59 11.40
CA PHE A 33 15.42 3.57 12.14
C PHE A 33 14.89 2.42 11.27
N ALA A 34 14.91 2.53 9.94
CA ALA A 34 14.67 1.40 9.04
C ALA A 34 15.92 0.57 8.83
N LYS A 35 15.77 -0.76 8.96
CA LYS A 35 16.85 -1.73 8.86
C LYS A 35 16.36 -2.96 8.11
N ASP A 36 17.27 -3.67 7.47
CA ASP A 36 17.00 -5.02 7.01
C ASP A 36 16.78 -5.96 8.22
N ALA A 37 15.87 -6.92 8.12
CA ALA A 37 15.60 -7.87 9.20
C ALA A 37 16.82 -8.73 9.59
N THR A 38 17.80 -8.92 8.70
CA THR A 38 19.06 -9.61 9.05
C THR A 38 19.87 -8.87 10.13
N ALA A 39 19.64 -7.57 10.30
CA ALA A 39 20.25 -6.77 11.36
C ALA A 39 19.45 -6.84 12.69
N ALA A 40 18.35 -7.60 12.74
CA ALA A 40 17.56 -7.75 13.96
C ALA A 40 18.31 -8.64 14.98
N PRO A 41 18.37 -8.24 16.26
CA PRO A 41 18.79 -9.16 17.31
C PRO A 41 17.89 -10.39 17.38
N PRO A 42 18.36 -11.54 17.91
CA PRO A 42 17.51 -12.73 18.11
C PRO A 42 16.31 -12.48 19.04
N LEU A 43 16.42 -11.48 19.93
CA LEU A 43 15.45 -11.14 20.95
C LEU A 43 15.37 -9.62 21.13
N VAL A 44 14.17 -9.04 21.06
CA VAL A 44 13.93 -7.61 21.24
C VAL A 44 12.64 -7.33 22.05
N PHE A 45 12.55 -6.13 22.65
CA PHE A 45 11.41 -5.71 23.46
C PHE A 45 10.93 -4.30 23.11
N TYR A 46 9.60 -4.14 23.00
CA TYR A 46 8.94 -2.89 22.60
C TYR A 46 7.62 -2.72 23.34
N ASP A 47 7.10 -1.49 23.40
CA ASP A 47 5.78 -1.22 23.98
C ASP A 47 4.67 -1.59 22.99
N TYR A 48 4.91 -1.35 21.70
CA TYR A 48 3.99 -1.71 20.62
C TYR A 48 4.73 -2.49 19.54
N ILE A 49 4.10 -3.56 19.04
CA ILE A 49 4.57 -4.31 17.88
C ILE A 49 3.49 -4.25 16.81
N ILE A 50 3.80 -3.65 15.67
CA ILE A 50 2.89 -3.51 14.54
C ILE A 50 3.35 -4.46 13.44
N VAL A 51 2.45 -5.35 13.02
CA VAL A 51 2.70 -6.33 11.97
C VAL A 51 2.08 -5.85 10.67
N GLY A 52 2.92 -5.48 9.70
CA GLY A 52 2.55 -4.93 8.40
C GLY A 52 2.77 -3.42 8.33
N GLY A 53 3.76 -3.00 7.56
CA GLY A 53 4.05 -1.59 7.23
C GLY A 53 3.23 -1.10 6.04
N GLY A 54 1.93 -1.38 6.06
CA GLY A 54 1.00 -0.97 5.00
C GLY A 54 0.34 0.38 5.24
N THR A 55 -0.75 0.64 4.51
CA THR A 55 -1.53 1.89 4.56
C THR A 55 -1.85 2.35 5.98
N SER A 56 -2.41 1.47 6.81
CA SER A 56 -2.72 1.80 8.21
C SER A 56 -1.52 1.66 9.15
N GLY A 57 -0.64 0.69 8.87
CA GLY A 57 0.48 0.35 9.75
C GLY A 57 1.51 1.47 9.88
N CYS A 58 1.82 2.18 8.79
CA CYS A 58 2.75 3.30 8.82
C CYS A 58 2.21 4.48 9.66
N ALA A 59 0.97 4.91 9.43
CA ALA A 59 0.33 5.99 10.20
C ALA A 59 0.23 5.64 11.70
N LEU A 60 -0.13 4.39 12.00
CA LEU A 60 -0.20 3.88 13.37
C LEU A 60 1.18 3.89 14.05
N ALA A 61 2.23 3.43 13.35
CA ALA A 61 3.58 3.38 13.88
C ALA A 61 4.12 4.79 14.18
N ALA A 62 3.91 5.72 13.25
CA ALA A 62 4.28 7.12 13.45
C ALA A 62 3.59 7.72 14.68
N THR A 63 2.28 7.50 14.82
CA THR A 63 1.48 7.99 15.96
C THR A 63 1.96 7.41 17.29
N LEU A 64 2.08 6.08 17.38
CA LEU A 64 2.45 5.42 18.64
C LEU A 64 3.90 5.71 19.06
N SER A 65 4.79 5.99 18.11
CA SER A 65 6.19 6.33 18.42
C SER A 65 6.34 7.61 19.23
N GLN A 66 5.33 8.50 19.22
CA GLN A 66 5.31 9.72 20.03
C GLN A 66 5.20 9.43 21.53
N GLY A 67 4.62 8.28 21.92
CA GLY A 67 4.35 7.94 23.32
C GLY A 67 4.95 6.62 23.81
N GLY A 68 5.48 5.77 22.93
CA GLY A 68 6.05 4.48 23.31
C GLY A 68 7.05 3.94 22.30
N ARG A 69 7.80 2.90 22.70
CA ARG A 69 8.76 2.22 21.84
C ARG A 69 8.03 1.30 20.87
N VAL A 70 8.12 1.58 19.58
CA VAL A 70 7.42 0.88 18.51
C VAL A 70 8.37 0.02 17.70
N LEU A 71 7.95 -1.21 17.44
CA LEU A 71 8.51 -2.06 16.39
C LEU A 71 7.52 -2.17 15.24
N LEU A 72 7.95 -1.81 14.03
CA LEU A 72 7.21 -2.02 12.80
C LEU A 72 7.89 -3.14 11.99
N LEU A 73 7.13 -4.17 11.61
CA LEU A 73 7.62 -5.30 10.81
C LEU A 73 6.93 -5.31 9.46
N GLU A 74 7.71 -5.20 8.38
CA GLU A 74 7.22 -5.27 7.00
C GLU A 74 7.93 -6.39 6.23
N ARG A 75 7.15 -7.22 5.52
CA ARG A 75 7.67 -8.36 4.78
C ARG A 75 8.32 -7.98 3.43
N GLY A 76 8.04 -6.80 2.92
CA GLY A 76 8.62 -6.24 1.70
C GLY A 76 9.81 -5.31 1.93
N GLY A 77 10.37 -4.80 0.83
CA GLY A 77 11.43 -3.79 0.84
C GLY A 77 10.90 -2.34 0.86
N LEU A 78 11.78 -1.39 0.53
CA LEU A 78 11.42 0.02 0.37
C LEU A 78 10.71 0.27 -0.97
N PRO A 79 9.76 1.21 -1.03
CA PRO A 79 9.15 1.60 -2.29
C PRO A 79 10.11 2.43 -3.18
N TYR A 80 11.03 3.18 -2.57
CA TYR A 80 11.88 4.14 -3.28
C TYR A 80 12.95 3.47 -4.17
N ASP A 81 13.32 2.22 -3.88
CA ASP A 81 14.33 1.50 -4.66
C ASP A 81 13.83 1.12 -6.07
N ASP A 82 12.51 1.18 -6.33
CA ASP A 82 11.91 0.92 -7.64
C ASP A 82 11.26 2.19 -8.23
N PRO A 83 11.89 2.82 -9.24
CA PRO A 83 11.33 4.00 -9.89
C PRO A 83 9.93 3.77 -10.50
N ASN A 84 9.56 2.53 -10.87
CA ASN A 84 8.22 2.26 -11.39
C ASN A 84 7.15 2.29 -10.29
N VAL A 85 7.54 2.03 -9.05
CA VAL A 85 6.64 2.21 -7.90
C VAL A 85 6.40 3.69 -7.66
N MET A 86 7.46 4.50 -7.76
CA MET A 86 7.43 5.91 -7.41
C MET A 86 6.94 6.85 -8.52
N ASP A 87 6.94 6.46 -9.79
CA ASP A 87 6.47 7.30 -10.90
C ASP A 87 5.09 6.85 -11.42
N ILE A 88 4.18 7.80 -11.67
CA ILE A 88 2.84 7.54 -12.23
C ILE A 88 2.88 6.70 -13.52
N LYS A 89 3.90 6.89 -14.37
CA LYS A 89 4.07 6.15 -15.63
C LYS A 89 4.46 4.69 -15.38
N GLY A 90 4.98 4.38 -14.20
CA GLY A 90 5.38 3.04 -13.78
C GLY A 90 4.22 2.15 -13.32
N PHE A 91 3.02 2.70 -13.07
CA PHE A 91 1.88 1.96 -12.52
C PHE A 91 1.60 0.62 -13.23
N GLY A 92 1.49 0.63 -14.57
CA GLY A 92 1.24 -0.59 -15.35
C GLY A 92 2.42 -1.58 -15.31
N ALA A 93 3.65 -1.08 -15.33
CA ALA A 93 4.85 -1.92 -15.27
C ALA A 93 4.98 -2.62 -13.90
N THR A 94 4.69 -1.89 -12.81
CA THR A 94 4.69 -2.41 -11.44
C THR A 94 3.68 -3.54 -11.27
N LEU A 95 2.47 -3.41 -11.83
CA LEU A 95 1.47 -4.47 -11.80
C LEU A 95 1.81 -5.66 -12.71
N ALA A 96 2.53 -5.44 -13.81
CA ALA A 96 2.97 -6.51 -14.70
C ALA A 96 4.21 -7.26 -14.20
N ASN A 97 4.87 -6.77 -13.14
CA ASN A 97 6.08 -7.39 -12.60
C ASN A 97 5.74 -8.67 -11.81
N THR A 98 6.08 -9.83 -12.38
CA THR A 98 5.87 -11.15 -11.76
C THR A 98 7.12 -11.70 -11.08
N SER A 99 8.15 -10.88 -10.84
CA SER A 99 9.37 -11.36 -10.20
C SER A 99 9.10 -11.84 -8.76
N PRO A 100 9.86 -12.82 -8.25
CA PRO A 100 9.68 -13.32 -6.88
C PRO A 100 9.86 -12.25 -5.80
N SER A 101 10.54 -11.13 -6.09
CA SER A 101 10.74 -9.98 -5.22
C SER A 101 9.82 -8.79 -5.55
N SER A 102 8.90 -8.93 -6.50
CA SER A 102 7.99 -7.86 -6.93
C SER A 102 7.26 -7.23 -5.74
N PRO A 103 7.16 -5.89 -5.68
CA PRO A 103 6.35 -5.20 -4.68
C PRO A 103 4.85 -5.48 -4.87
N SER A 104 4.44 -5.93 -6.07
CA SER A 104 3.09 -6.37 -6.42
C SER A 104 3.00 -7.90 -6.44
N GLN A 105 2.43 -8.48 -5.38
CA GLN A 105 2.18 -9.91 -5.32
C GLN A 105 0.85 -10.25 -6.00
N LEU A 106 0.92 -10.86 -7.19
CA LEU A 106 -0.23 -11.39 -7.90
C LEU A 106 -0.83 -12.61 -7.16
N PHE A 107 -2.16 -12.69 -7.15
CA PHE A 107 -2.92 -13.87 -6.76
C PHE A 107 -4.19 -13.99 -7.63
N ILE A 108 -4.83 -15.15 -7.61
CA ILE A 108 -6.08 -15.39 -8.32
C ILE A 108 -7.11 -15.82 -7.27
N SER A 109 -8.27 -15.18 -7.24
CA SER A 109 -9.36 -15.57 -6.34
C SER A 109 -9.90 -16.96 -6.71
N THR A 110 -10.69 -17.55 -5.82
CA THR A 110 -11.40 -18.81 -6.10
C THR A 110 -12.40 -18.69 -7.24
N ASP A 111 -12.84 -17.47 -7.56
CA ASP A 111 -13.73 -17.14 -8.69
C ASP A 111 -12.96 -16.97 -10.01
N GLY A 112 -11.63 -17.11 -10.00
CA GLY A 112 -10.78 -16.95 -11.19
C GLY A 112 -10.39 -15.50 -11.51
N VAL A 113 -10.60 -14.56 -10.58
CA VAL A 113 -10.28 -13.14 -10.78
C VAL A 113 -8.82 -12.89 -10.43
N ILE A 114 -8.04 -12.36 -11.39
CA ILE A 114 -6.65 -11.93 -11.15
C ILE A 114 -6.69 -10.67 -10.28
N ASN A 115 -5.92 -10.68 -9.20
CA ASN A 115 -5.82 -9.55 -8.28
C ASN A 115 -4.38 -9.44 -7.73
N HIS A 116 -4.08 -8.32 -7.08
CA HIS A 116 -2.75 -8.00 -6.57
C HIS A 116 -2.83 -7.55 -5.11
N ARG A 117 -1.82 -7.90 -4.31
CA ARG A 117 -1.60 -7.32 -2.99
C ARG A 117 -0.19 -6.80 -2.84
N ALA A 118 -0.02 -5.78 -2.02
CA ALA A 118 1.29 -5.20 -1.77
C ALA A 118 2.22 -6.11 -0.96
N ARG A 119 3.51 -5.99 -1.26
CA ARG A 119 4.64 -6.57 -0.53
C ARG A 119 5.79 -5.58 -0.56
N VAL A 120 5.56 -4.43 0.03
CA VAL A 120 6.46 -3.28 0.09
C VAL A 120 5.99 -2.38 1.22
N LEU A 121 6.91 -1.65 1.85
CA LEU A 121 6.56 -0.61 2.82
C LEU A 121 5.66 0.46 2.18
N GLY A 122 4.68 0.95 2.93
CA GLY A 122 3.56 1.75 2.45
C GLY A 122 2.36 0.89 1.99
N GLY A 123 2.59 -0.38 1.67
CA GLY A 123 1.53 -1.32 1.30
C GLY A 123 0.77 -0.88 0.04
N GLY A 124 -0.56 -0.91 0.09
CA GLY A 124 -1.41 -0.64 -1.07
C GLY A 124 -1.21 0.75 -1.68
N THR A 125 -0.80 1.76 -0.89
CA THR A 125 -0.55 3.11 -1.41
C THR A 125 0.65 3.19 -2.35
N ALA A 126 1.59 2.24 -2.25
CA ALA A 126 2.72 2.13 -3.16
C ALA A 126 2.31 1.51 -4.52
N LEU A 127 1.17 0.84 -4.60
CA LEU A 127 0.72 0.13 -5.81
C LEU A 127 -0.53 0.71 -6.47
N ASN A 128 -1.36 1.43 -5.72
CA ASN A 128 -2.68 1.83 -6.18
C ASN A 128 -2.62 2.89 -7.29
N ALA A 129 -3.80 3.24 -7.81
CA ALA A 129 -3.97 4.27 -8.84
C ALA A 129 -3.94 5.72 -8.31
N GLY A 130 -3.62 5.93 -7.03
CA GLY A 130 -3.42 7.25 -6.41
C GLY A 130 -4.65 8.08 -6.09
N PHE A 131 -5.86 7.71 -6.55
CA PHE A 131 -7.07 8.46 -6.23
C PHE A 131 -7.37 8.48 -4.72
N TYR A 132 -7.67 9.66 -4.19
CA TYR A 132 -7.97 9.91 -2.80
C TYR A 132 -9.36 10.52 -2.61
N SER A 133 -10.12 9.96 -1.68
CA SER A 133 -11.39 10.50 -1.19
C SER A 133 -11.56 10.11 0.28
N ARG A 134 -12.12 11.02 1.08
CA ARG A 134 -12.61 10.72 2.44
C ARG A 134 -13.78 9.75 2.38
N ALA A 135 -14.04 9.06 3.48
CA ALA A 135 -15.27 8.30 3.64
C ALA A 135 -16.49 9.23 3.70
N SER A 136 -17.69 8.71 3.44
CA SER A 136 -18.90 9.51 3.65
C SER A 136 -19.12 9.80 5.13
N THR A 137 -19.66 10.97 5.44
CA THR A 137 -20.03 11.35 6.82
C THR A 137 -21.05 10.38 7.41
N ASP A 138 -21.96 9.86 6.59
CA ASP A 138 -22.89 8.78 6.98
C ASP A 138 -22.16 7.52 7.43
N TYR A 139 -21.13 7.08 6.68
CA TYR A 139 -20.34 5.92 7.07
C TYR A 139 -19.64 6.15 8.41
N VAL A 140 -18.96 7.29 8.58
CA VAL A 140 -18.29 7.66 9.84
C VAL A 140 -19.29 7.66 11.01
N SER A 141 -20.48 8.22 10.81
CA SER A 141 -21.54 8.23 11.82
C SER A 141 -22.05 6.82 12.15
N ARG A 142 -22.25 5.96 11.15
CA ARG A 142 -22.72 4.58 11.37
C ARG A 142 -21.71 3.72 12.11
N MET A 143 -20.42 3.97 11.92
CA MET A 143 -19.35 3.30 12.65
C MET A 143 -19.21 3.79 14.11
N GLY A 144 -19.91 4.87 14.49
CA GLY A 144 -19.83 5.44 15.83
C GLY A 144 -18.47 6.07 16.15
N TRP A 145 -17.73 6.50 15.12
CA TRP A 145 -16.42 7.11 15.29
C TRP A 145 -16.54 8.58 15.69
N ASP A 146 -15.57 9.06 16.47
CA ASP A 146 -15.46 10.48 16.80
C ASP A 146 -15.15 11.29 15.54
N GLN A 147 -16.11 12.11 15.12
CA GLN A 147 -16.00 12.87 13.87
C GLN A 147 -14.84 13.87 13.88
N ARG A 148 -14.51 14.45 15.04
CA ARG A 148 -13.40 15.40 15.15
C ARG A 148 -12.09 14.67 14.95
N ALA A 149 -11.88 13.57 15.67
CA ALA A 149 -10.66 12.76 15.55
C ALA A 149 -10.48 12.21 14.12
N VAL A 150 -11.57 11.81 13.46
CA VAL A 150 -11.53 11.38 12.06
C VAL A 150 -11.10 12.52 11.13
N ASN A 151 -11.67 13.71 11.27
CA ASN A 151 -11.30 14.86 10.43
C ASN A 151 -9.85 15.30 10.68
N GLU A 152 -9.41 15.38 11.94
CA GLU A 152 -8.00 15.67 12.28
C GLU A 152 -7.05 14.63 11.68
N SER A 153 -7.46 13.35 11.67
CA SER A 153 -6.68 12.27 11.04
C SER A 153 -6.63 12.40 9.52
N TYR A 154 -7.72 12.82 8.87
CA TYR A 154 -7.73 13.09 7.43
C TYR A 154 -6.75 14.21 7.09
N GLU A 155 -6.85 15.34 7.78
CA GLU A 155 -5.97 16.51 7.57
C GLU A 155 -4.49 16.14 7.81
N TRP A 156 -4.20 15.34 8.83
CA TRP A 156 -2.86 14.86 9.13
C TRP A 156 -2.25 14.03 7.98
N VAL A 157 -3.04 13.16 7.33
CA VAL A 157 -2.59 12.40 6.15
C VAL A 157 -2.49 13.30 4.92
N GLU A 158 -3.52 14.12 4.69
CA GLU A 158 -3.63 14.98 3.51
C GLU A 158 -2.46 15.96 3.39
N ASN A 159 -2.04 16.55 4.51
CA ASN A 159 -0.92 17.48 4.59
C ASN A 159 0.43 16.86 4.15
N LYS A 160 0.54 15.53 4.14
CA LYS A 160 1.81 14.85 3.83
C LYS A 160 1.81 14.21 2.45
N VAL A 161 0.73 13.54 2.07
CA VAL A 161 0.74 12.60 0.94
C VAL A 161 -0.37 12.80 -0.08
N VAL A 162 -1.22 13.83 0.07
CA VAL A 162 -2.36 14.06 -0.83
C VAL A 162 -2.29 15.45 -1.45
N PHE A 163 -2.54 15.52 -2.75
CA PHE A 163 -2.47 16.74 -3.55
C PHE A 163 -3.77 16.96 -4.33
N GLU A 164 -4.04 18.21 -4.68
CA GLU A 164 -5.01 18.52 -5.73
C GLU A 164 -4.37 18.22 -7.10
N PRO A 165 -4.98 17.38 -7.95
CA PRO A 165 -4.40 17.03 -9.24
C PRO A 165 -4.52 18.16 -10.27
N GLU A 166 -3.51 18.30 -11.12
CA GLU A 166 -3.68 18.99 -12.40
C GLU A 166 -4.50 18.11 -13.36
N VAL A 167 -5.67 18.61 -13.76
CA VAL A 167 -6.61 17.86 -14.60
C VAL A 167 -6.23 18.00 -16.07
N GLY A 168 -5.72 16.91 -16.64
CA GLY A 168 -5.36 16.80 -18.06
C GLY A 168 -6.55 16.77 -19.03
N ALA A 169 -6.25 16.63 -20.32
CA ALA A 169 -7.24 16.63 -21.39
C ALA A 169 -8.15 15.39 -21.34
N TRP A 170 -7.60 14.21 -21.06
CA TRP A 170 -8.33 12.95 -20.91
C TRP A 170 -9.34 13.04 -19.76
N GLN A 171 -8.89 13.41 -18.57
CA GLN A 171 -9.77 13.55 -17.42
C GLN A 171 -10.80 14.66 -17.65
N SER A 172 -10.42 15.79 -18.27
CA SER A 172 -11.38 16.83 -18.69
C SER A 172 -12.46 16.30 -19.64
N ALA A 173 -12.11 15.41 -20.57
CA ALA A 173 -13.06 14.74 -21.45
C ALA A 173 -13.96 13.77 -20.66
N VAL A 174 -13.41 13.00 -19.72
CA VAL A 174 -14.17 12.11 -18.83
C VAL A 174 -15.20 12.89 -18.01
N ARG A 175 -14.83 14.02 -17.41
CA ARG A 175 -15.77 14.92 -16.72
C ARG A 175 -16.91 15.34 -17.66
N SER A 176 -16.56 15.78 -18.86
CA SER A 176 -17.55 16.28 -19.83
C SER A 176 -18.52 15.16 -20.24
N GLY A 177 -17.99 13.96 -20.52
CA GLY A 177 -18.81 12.79 -20.85
C GLY A 177 -19.69 12.31 -19.69
N LEU A 178 -19.20 12.35 -18.45
CA LEU A 178 -20.02 12.05 -17.26
C LEU A 178 -21.20 13.01 -17.14
N LEU A 179 -20.95 14.32 -17.31
CA LEU A 179 -22.00 15.33 -17.25
C LEU A 179 -23.00 15.17 -18.43
N GLU A 180 -22.51 14.90 -19.64
CA GLU A 180 -23.36 14.61 -20.80
C GLU A 180 -24.24 13.36 -20.56
N ALA A 181 -23.70 12.34 -19.88
CA ALA A 181 -24.42 11.15 -19.47
C ALA A 181 -25.38 11.38 -18.27
N GLY A 182 -25.53 12.62 -17.80
CA GLY A 182 -26.47 12.97 -16.73
C GLY A 182 -25.94 12.83 -15.30
N GLN A 183 -24.63 12.60 -15.13
CA GLN A 183 -24.00 12.41 -13.81
C GLN A 183 -23.73 13.76 -13.11
N PHE A 184 -24.80 14.47 -12.77
CA PHE A 184 -24.79 15.75 -12.07
C PHE A 184 -24.93 15.61 -10.55
N PRO A 185 -24.56 16.64 -9.75
CA PRO A 185 -23.90 17.89 -10.16
C PRO A 185 -22.40 17.70 -10.43
N TYR A 186 -21.74 18.71 -11.01
CA TYR A 186 -20.28 18.81 -10.95
C TYR A 186 -19.88 19.51 -9.64
N ASN A 187 -19.19 18.78 -8.76
CA ASN A 187 -18.83 19.24 -7.42
C ASN A 187 -17.45 19.93 -7.35
N GLY A 188 -16.79 20.16 -8.49
CA GLY A 188 -15.42 20.67 -8.49
C GLY A 188 -14.42 19.70 -7.85
N PHE A 189 -13.36 20.26 -7.26
CA PHE A 189 -12.42 19.52 -6.42
C PHE A 189 -12.94 19.42 -4.99
N THR A 190 -12.91 18.21 -4.44
CA THR A 190 -13.21 17.96 -3.02
C THR A 190 -12.64 16.62 -2.59
N TYR A 191 -12.20 16.50 -1.34
CA TYR A 191 -11.89 15.20 -0.75
C TYR A 191 -13.15 14.43 -0.33
N ASP A 192 -14.29 15.10 -0.14
CA ASP A 192 -15.49 14.47 0.38
C ASP A 192 -16.10 13.46 -0.59
N HIS A 193 -16.64 12.38 -0.04
CA HIS A 193 -17.43 11.42 -0.80
C HIS A 193 -18.83 12.00 -1.10
N VAL A 194 -19.00 12.55 -2.30
CA VAL A 194 -20.25 13.21 -2.73
C VAL A 194 -20.76 12.65 -4.05
N LYS A 195 -22.08 12.46 -4.14
CA LYS A 195 -22.75 12.03 -5.37
C LYS A 195 -22.61 13.08 -6.48
N GLY A 196 -22.61 12.64 -7.73
CA GLY A 196 -22.38 13.49 -8.90
C GLY A 196 -21.00 13.23 -9.52
N THR A 197 -20.45 14.22 -10.22
CA THR A 197 -19.11 14.17 -10.80
C THR A 197 -18.18 15.04 -9.95
N LYS A 198 -17.01 14.53 -9.57
CA LYS A 198 -16.02 15.28 -8.79
C LYS A 198 -14.60 15.04 -9.28
N VAL A 199 -13.71 15.98 -8.97
CA VAL A 199 -12.27 15.78 -8.95
C VAL A 199 -11.91 15.37 -7.51
N GLY A 200 -11.22 14.24 -7.35
CA GLY A 200 -10.70 13.79 -6.05
C GLY A 200 -9.27 14.24 -5.80
N GLY A 201 -8.76 13.93 -4.62
CA GLY A 201 -7.33 14.07 -4.34
C GLY A 201 -6.51 13.02 -5.09
N THR A 202 -5.21 13.23 -5.14
CA THR A 202 -4.24 12.26 -5.68
C THR A 202 -3.07 12.10 -4.73
N THR A 203 -2.51 10.90 -4.63
CA THR A 203 -1.23 10.66 -3.93
C THR A 203 -0.04 10.72 -4.89
N PHE A 204 -0.19 11.41 -6.02
CA PHE A 204 0.91 11.78 -6.92
C PHE A 204 1.00 13.31 -6.94
N ASP A 205 2.21 13.85 -6.79
CA ASP A 205 2.44 15.29 -6.88
C ASP A 205 2.46 15.79 -8.34
N GLY A 206 2.67 17.10 -8.52
CA GLY A 206 2.69 17.74 -9.85
C GLY A 206 3.79 17.25 -10.78
N SER A 207 4.82 16.56 -10.28
CA SER A 207 5.86 15.93 -11.10
C SER A 207 5.48 14.51 -11.55
N GLY A 208 4.40 13.94 -11.00
CA GLY A 208 4.01 12.55 -11.17
C GLY A 208 4.69 11.60 -10.19
N TYR A 209 5.41 12.14 -9.19
CA TYR A 209 6.03 11.34 -8.14
C TYR A 209 4.99 10.93 -7.10
N ARG A 210 5.00 9.67 -6.72
CA ARG A 210 4.07 9.04 -5.78
C ARG A 210 4.50 9.36 -4.35
N HIS A 211 3.53 9.75 -3.54
CA HIS A 211 3.66 9.78 -2.08
C HIS A 211 2.87 8.60 -1.49
N THR A 212 3.47 7.86 -0.56
CA THR A 212 2.93 6.63 0.00
C THR A 212 2.69 6.77 1.50
N ALA A 213 1.95 5.84 2.10
CA ALA A 213 1.82 5.78 3.54
C ALA A 213 3.17 5.66 4.27
N ALA A 214 4.23 5.19 3.60
CA ALA A 214 5.57 5.14 4.17
C ALA A 214 6.11 6.54 4.50
N ASP A 215 5.73 7.58 3.74
CA ASP A 215 6.18 8.96 3.96
C ASP A 215 5.60 9.55 5.27
N LEU A 216 4.48 8.98 5.76
CA LEU A 216 3.92 9.31 7.07
C LEU A 216 4.85 8.91 8.23
N LEU A 217 5.81 8.00 7.99
CA LEU A 217 6.83 7.67 8.99
C LEU A 217 7.80 8.82 9.26
N GLU A 218 7.84 9.87 8.44
CA GLU A 218 8.56 11.10 8.78
C GLU A 218 7.97 11.82 9.99
N TYR A 219 6.69 11.58 10.30
CA TYR A 219 6.09 12.05 11.54
C TYR A 219 6.40 11.17 12.75
N ALA A 220 7.17 10.07 12.59
CA ALA A 220 7.59 9.24 13.71
C ALA A 220 8.66 9.94 14.56
N HIS A 221 8.76 9.54 15.83
CA HIS A 221 9.82 9.95 16.73
C HIS A 221 11.00 8.96 16.61
N PRO A 222 12.12 9.30 15.91
CA PRO A 222 13.13 8.30 15.50
C PRO A 222 13.74 7.47 16.65
N PRO A 223 14.08 8.05 17.83
CA PRO A 223 14.55 7.26 18.98
C PRO A 223 13.59 6.17 19.48
N ASN A 224 12.30 6.30 19.20
CA ASN A 224 11.25 5.45 19.74
C ASN A 224 10.74 4.43 18.72
N ILE A 225 11.21 4.44 17.48
CA ILE A 225 10.75 3.51 16.45
C ILE A 225 11.91 2.65 15.94
N THR A 226 11.61 1.41 15.61
CA THR A 226 12.47 0.54 14.81
C THR A 226 11.61 -0.10 13.73
N LEU A 227 12.07 -0.07 12.49
CA LEU A 227 11.41 -0.71 11.36
C LEU A 227 12.35 -1.80 10.83
N TYR A 228 11.87 -3.05 10.79
CA TYR A 228 12.54 -4.12 10.04
C TYR A 228 11.79 -4.40 8.75
N LEU A 229 12.50 -4.22 7.64
CA LEU A 229 12.10 -4.59 6.29
C LEU A 229 12.45 -6.06 6.02
N GLN A 230 11.77 -6.65 5.05
CA GLN A 230 11.91 -8.07 4.71
C GLN A 230 11.72 -9.01 5.93
N ALA A 231 10.93 -8.57 6.91
CA ALA A 231 10.60 -9.32 8.13
C ALA A 231 9.27 -10.05 7.95
N ILE A 232 9.31 -11.39 7.85
CA ILE A 232 8.12 -12.21 7.70
C ILE A 232 7.64 -12.67 9.08
N VAL A 233 6.54 -12.10 9.57
CA VAL A 233 5.92 -12.55 10.83
C VAL A 233 5.16 -13.85 10.58
N GLU A 234 5.53 -14.91 11.30
CA GLU A 234 4.93 -16.24 11.13
C GLU A 234 3.90 -16.56 12.22
N GLN A 235 4.07 -16.01 13.42
CA GLN A 235 3.26 -16.39 14.56
C GLN A 235 3.18 -15.29 15.63
N ILE A 236 1.99 -15.12 16.21
CA ILE A 236 1.76 -14.36 17.44
C ILE A 236 1.84 -15.33 18.62
N LEU A 237 2.56 -14.93 19.66
CA LEU A 237 2.82 -15.72 20.85
C LEU A 237 1.87 -15.31 21.97
N PHE A 238 1.30 -16.30 22.66
CA PHE A 238 0.25 -16.09 23.67
C PHE A 238 0.61 -16.75 25.00
N LYS A 239 0.30 -16.04 26.10
CA LYS A 239 0.25 -16.59 27.45
C LYS A 239 -1.18 -17.04 27.73
N THR A 240 -1.31 -18.29 28.16
CA THR A 240 -2.61 -18.90 28.53
C THR A 240 -2.68 -19.27 30.00
N GLU A 241 -1.54 -19.53 30.62
CA GLU A 241 -1.48 -19.96 32.01
C GLU A 241 -1.97 -18.86 32.96
N LYS A 242 -2.92 -19.23 33.84
CA LYS A 242 -3.48 -18.36 34.88
C LYS A 242 -4.28 -17.16 34.36
N LEU A 243 -4.71 -17.18 33.09
CA LEU A 243 -5.54 -16.12 32.50
C LEU A 243 -6.87 -16.67 31.99
N PRO A 244 -7.98 -15.92 32.14
CA PRO A 244 -9.29 -16.33 31.63
C PRO A 244 -9.38 -16.32 30.09
N ARG A 245 -8.46 -15.60 29.44
CA ARG A 245 -8.33 -15.52 27.98
C ARG A 245 -6.84 -15.50 27.59
N PRO A 246 -6.47 -16.06 26.44
CA PRO A 246 -5.11 -15.93 25.91
C PRO A 246 -4.71 -14.46 25.79
N ARG A 247 -3.51 -14.12 26.25
CA ARG A 247 -2.94 -12.76 26.11
C ARG A 247 -1.75 -12.79 25.17
N ALA A 248 -1.83 -12.04 24.07
CA ALA A 248 -0.72 -11.84 23.16
C ALA A 248 0.45 -11.15 23.90
N HIS A 249 1.67 -11.63 23.71
CA HIS A 249 2.84 -11.07 24.41
C HIS A 249 4.11 -10.99 23.55
N GLY A 250 4.12 -11.55 22.36
CA GLY A 250 5.19 -11.38 21.39
C GLY A 250 4.83 -11.89 20.01
N VAL A 251 5.76 -11.73 19.08
CA VAL A 251 5.70 -12.30 17.73
C VAL A 251 7.02 -12.99 17.41
N LEU A 252 6.91 -14.02 16.58
CA LEU A 252 8.03 -14.66 15.89
C LEU A 252 8.06 -14.15 14.46
N PHE A 253 9.23 -13.70 14.00
CA PHE A 253 9.45 -13.33 12.61
C PHE A 253 10.75 -13.91 12.05
N LEU A 254 10.79 -14.05 10.73
CA LEU A 254 11.96 -14.50 9.97
C LEU A 254 12.62 -13.34 9.25
N ASP A 255 13.94 -13.37 9.17
CA ASP A 255 14.72 -12.57 8.24
C ASP A 255 14.83 -13.24 6.84
N PRO A 256 15.38 -12.56 5.82
CA PRO A 256 15.62 -13.13 4.50
C PRO A 256 16.53 -14.37 4.48
N SER A 257 17.35 -14.57 5.53
CA SER A 257 18.23 -15.74 5.67
C SER A 257 17.53 -16.94 6.33
N GLY A 258 16.27 -16.79 6.74
CA GLY A 258 15.50 -17.80 7.46
C GLY A 258 15.81 -17.88 8.96
N ASN A 259 16.57 -16.93 9.51
CA ASN A 259 16.84 -16.87 10.95
C ASN A 259 15.58 -16.42 11.69
N ARG A 260 15.38 -16.99 12.88
CA ARG A 260 14.21 -16.72 13.73
C ARG A 260 14.54 -15.62 14.74
N HIS A 261 13.65 -14.63 14.81
CA HIS A 261 13.73 -13.52 15.76
C HIS A 261 12.46 -13.44 16.59
N LEU A 262 12.62 -13.11 17.88
CA LEU A 262 11.51 -12.96 18.82
C LEU A 262 11.40 -11.50 19.26
N ALA A 263 10.23 -10.90 19.04
CA ALA A 263 9.90 -9.58 19.59
C ALA A 263 8.82 -9.72 20.66
N PHE A 264 9.09 -9.24 21.86
CA PHE A 264 8.16 -9.30 22.99
C PHE A 264 7.68 -7.91 23.41
N LEU A 265 6.51 -7.88 24.03
CA LEU A 265 6.02 -6.67 24.68
C LEU A 265 6.82 -6.41 25.97
N ASN A 266 7.17 -5.14 26.19
CA ASN A 266 7.63 -4.62 27.47
C ASN A 266 6.54 -4.83 28.55
N ARG A 267 6.93 -4.64 29.81
CA ARG A 267 5.98 -4.64 30.92
C ARG A 267 5.18 -3.33 30.88
N GLY A 268 3.89 -3.44 30.59
CA GLY A 268 2.96 -2.32 30.57
C GLY A 268 1.53 -2.82 30.42
N TRP A 269 0.57 -2.06 30.93
CA TRP A 269 -0.85 -2.39 30.79
C TRP A 269 -1.42 -1.92 29.43
N ALA A 270 -0.80 -0.90 28.82
CA ALA A 270 -1.16 -0.34 27.52
C ALA A 270 -0.35 -0.92 26.33
N ASN A 271 0.52 -1.91 26.58
CA ASN A 271 1.40 -2.47 25.56
C ASN A 271 0.67 -3.52 24.71
N GLU A 272 0.78 -3.43 23.39
CA GLU A 272 -0.08 -4.17 22.46
C GLU A 272 0.64 -4.68 21.21
N ILE A 273 0.11 -5.77 20.64
CA ILE A 273 0.47 -6.25 19.30
C ILE A 273 -0.70 -5.91 18.38
N ILE A 274 -0.43 -5.16 17.31
CA ILE A 274 -1.45 -4.66 16.40
C ILE A 274 -1.22 -5.24 15.01
N LEU A 275 -2.23 -5.92 14.48
CA LEU A 275 -2.18 -6.49 13.14
C LEU A 275 -2.66 -5.48 12.10
N SER A 276 -1.75 -5.07 11.23
CA SER A 276 -1.98 -4.19 10.07
C SER A 276 -1.55 -4.88 8.76
N ALA A 277 -1.61 -6.21 8.70
CA ALA A 277 -1.16 -7.04 7.57
C ALA A 277 -2.18 -7.13 6.42
N GLY A 278 -3.20 -6.25 6.41
CA GLY A 278 -4.22 -6.16 5.38
C GLY A 278 -5.26 -7.29 5.41
N ALA A 279 -6.26 -7.18 4.53
CA ALA A 279 -7.43 -8.08 4.50
C ALA A 279 -7.08 -9.56 4.29
N LEU A 280 -5.93 -9.85 3.66
CA LEU A 280 -5.45 -11.22 3.44
C LEU A 280 -4.44 -11.67 4.52
N GLY A 281 -3.49 -10.80 4.89
CA GLY A 281 -2.41 -11.18 5.81
C GLY A 281 -2.85 -11.28 7.27
N SER A 282 -3.74 -10.39 7.73
CA SER A 282 -4.23 -10.39 9.11
C SER A 282 -4.98 -11.68 9.49
N PRO A 283 -6.02 -12.13 8.75
CA PRO A 283 -6.70 -13.39 9.08
C PRO A 283 -5.79 -14.61 8.91
N GLN A 284 -4.89 -14.61 7.92
CA GLN A 284 -3.90 -15.67 7.76
C GLN A 284 -3.04 -15.83 9.02
N LEU A 285 -2.47 -14.72 9.52
CA LEU A 285 -1.60 -14.76 10.70
C LEU A 285 -2.36 -15.12 11.97
N LEU A 286 -3.61 -14.67 12.13
CA LEU A 286 -4.46 -15.10 13.25
C LEU A 286 -4.66 -16.61 13.25
N MET A 287 -5.00 -17.19 12.09
CA MET A 287 -5.20 -18.64 11.96
C MET A 287 -3.91 -19.42 12.21
N LEU A 288 -2.78 -19.00 11.64
CA LEU A 288 -1.47 -19.59 11.91
C LEU A 288 -1.07 -19.53 13.40
N SER A 289 -1.60 -18.54 14.12
CA SER A 289 -1.40 -18.37 15.56
C SER A 289 -2.45 -19.09 16.43
N GLY A 290 -3.31 -19.90 15.82
CA GLY A 290 -4.32 -20.71 16.53
C GLY A 290 -5.63 -19.98 16.85
N ILE A 291 -5.87 -18.80 16.28
CA ILE A 291 -7.12 -18.03 16.44
C ILE A 291 -7.92 -18.10 15.14
N GLY A 292 -9.04 -18.82 15.15
CA GLY A 292 -9.87 -18.99 13.95
C GLY A 292 -10.88 -20.13 14.07
N PRO A 293 -11.54 -20.53 12.96
CA PRO A 293 -12.55 -21.58 12.97
C PRO A 293 -11.94 -22.94 13.35
N THR A 294 -12.40 -23.54 14.45
CA THR A 294 -11.83 -24.78 15.02
C THR A 294 -11.67 -25.91 14.00
N GLY A 295 -12.69 -26.16 13.17
CA GLY A 295 -12.64 -27.22 12.16
C GLY A 295 -11.57 -26.98 11.09
N HIS A 296 -11.45 -25.74 10.61
CA HIS A 296 -10.45 -25.35 9.62
C HIS A 296 -9.02 -25.47 10.17
N LEU A 297 -8.80 -24.98 11.40
CA LEU A 297 -7.50 -25.06 12.08
C LEU A 297 -7.05 -26.51 12.29
N ARG A 298 -7.94 -27.37 12.79
CA ARG A 298 -7.64 -28.80 13.02
C ARG A 298 -7.29 -29.54 11.72
N THR A 299 -7.95 -29.21 10.61
CA THR A 299 -7.66 -29.80 9.28
C THR A 299 -6.23 -29.51 8.82
N HIS A 300 -5.67 -28.37 9.24
CA HIS A 300 -4.29 -27.98 8.93
C HIS A 300 -3.28 -28.35 10.03
N GLY A 301 -3.67 -29.16 11.02
CA GLY A 301 -2.79 -29.54 12.13
C GLY A 301 -2.44 -28.40 13.08
N ILE A 302 -3.16 -27.28 13.03
CA ILE A 302 -2.92 -26.11 13.89
C ILE A 302 -3.63 -26.31 15.23
N LYS A 303 -2.88 -26.16 16.33
CA LYS A 303 -3.45 -26.18 17.68
C LYS A 303 -4.40 -24.99 17.86
N VAL A 304 -5.66 -25.28 18.16
CA VAL A 304 -6.67 -24.26 18.45
C VAL A 304 -6.36 -23.61 19.80
N LEU A 305 -6.10 -22.32 19.78
CA LEU A 305 -5.93 -21.47 20.95
C LEU A 305 -7.24 -20.80 21.34
N LEU A 306 -7.96 -20.27 20.35
CA LEU A 306 -9.25 -19.63 20.53
C LEU A 306 -10.12 -19.87 19.30
N ASP A 307 -11.30 -20.45 19.51
CA ASP A 307 -12.29 -20.59 18.45
C ASP A 307 -12.87 -19.21 18.09
N GLN A 308 -12.62 -18.77 16.87
CA GLN A 308 -13.13 -17.52 16.31
C GLN A 308 -13.66 -17.79 14.90
N PRO A 309 -14.93 -18.22 14.75
CA PRO A 309 -15.46 -18.69 13.48
C PRO A 309 -15.51 -17.62 12.37
N MET A 310 -15.48 -16.34 12.72
CA MET A 310 -15.51 -15.24 11.75
C MET A 310 -14.14 -14.84 11.21
N VAL A 311 -13.03 -15.37 11.74
CA VAL A 311 -11.70 -15.07 11.20
C VAL A 311 -11.58 -15.64 9.79
N GLY A 312 -11.23 -14.78 8.83
CA GLY A 312 -11.16 -15.12 7.41
C GLY A 312 -12.52 -15.15 6.69
N GLN A 313 -13.62 -14.84 7.39
CA GLN A 313 -14.96 -14.75 6.80
C GLN A 313 -15.32 -13.30 6.43
N GLY A 314 -16.38 -13.11 5.64
CA GLY A 314 -16.87 -11.78 5.26
C GLY A 314 -15.95 -11.00 4.32
N MET A 315 -15.06 -11.70 3.60
CA MET A 315 -14.24 -11.08 2.57
C MET A 315 -15.14 -10.54 1.45
N ALA A 316 -14.92 -9.28 1.10
CA ALA A 316 -15.61 -8.59 0.03
C ALA A 316 -14.57 -7.94 -0.89
N ASP A 317 -14.83 -8.02 -2.19
CA ASP A 317 -14.08 -7.33 -3.24
C ASP A 317 -15.09 -6.65 -4.16
N ASN A 318 -14.92 -5.36 -4.41
CA ASN A 318 -15.87 -4.61 -5.22
C ASN A 318 -15.69 -4.99 -6.69
N PRO A 319 -16.75 -5.43 -7.41
CA PRO A 319 -16.62 -5.83 -8.80
C PRO A 319 -16.27 -4.62 -9.67
N MET A 320 -15.21 -4.76 -10.47
CA MET A 320 -14.82 -3.78 -11.48
C MET A 320 -15.16 -4.33 -12.87
N ASN A 321 -15.82 -3.51 -13.69
CA ASN A 321 -16.05 -3.79 -15.10
C ASN A 321 -15.36 -2.70 -15.91
N ALA A 322 -14.65 -3.08 -16.98
CA ALA A 322 -13.86 -2.15 -17.77
C ALA A 322 -14.23 -2.22 -19.26
N ILE A 323 -14.27 -1.05 -19.90
CA ILE A 323 -14.34 -0.92 -21.36
C ILE A 323 -13.03 -0.29 -21.81
N VAL A 324 -12.32 -0.96 -22.72
CA VAL A 324 -11.08 -0.44 -23.30
C VAL A 324 -11.40 0.23 -24.63
N VAL A 325 -11.10 1.53 -24.71
CA VAL A 325 -11.31 2.32 -25.93
C VAL A 325 -9.96 2.60 -26.59
N PRO A 326 -9.65 1.98 -27.75
CA PRO A 326 -8.40 2.26 -28.45
C PRO A 326 -8.45 3.66 -29.07
N SER A 327 -7.44 4.47 -28.79
CA SER A 327 -7.30 5.80 -29.40
C SER A 327 -6.45 5.75 -30.67
N ARG A 328 -6.90 6.47 -31.72
CA ARG A 328 -6.13 6.64 -32.97
C ARG A 328 -4.99 7.67 -32.84
N ARG A 329 -4.96 8.42 -31.75
CA ARG A 329 -3.94 9.42 -31.44
C ARG A 329 -3.38 9.15 -30.04
N PRO A 330 -2.10 9.45 -29.77
CA PRO A 330 -1.57 9.40 -28.42
C PRO A 330 -2.45 10.21 -27.47
N VAL A 331 -2.78 9.61 -26.33
CA VAL A 331 -3.43 10.26 -25.18
C VAL A 331 -2.38 10.29 -24.07
N GLU A 332 -2.36 11.33 -23.26
CA GLU A 332 -1.47 11.40 -22.12
C GLU A 332 -1.69 10.22 -21.17
N THR A 333 -0.64 9.85 -20.42
CA THR A 333 -0.81 8.93 -19.30
C THR A 333 -1.52 9.67 -18.17
N SER A 334 -2.65 9.14 -17.72
CA SER A 334 -3.45 9.70 -16.63
C SER A 334 -4.07 8.56 -15.84
N LEU A 335 -3.91 8.59 -14.51
CA LEU A 335 -4.66 7.70 -13.62
C LEU A 335 -5.93 8.40 -13.14
N ILE A 336 -6.64 7.77 -12.22
CA ILE A 336 -7.97 8.21 -11.79
C ILE A 336 -7.85 9.55 -11.06
N GLN A 337 -8.51 10.59 -11.61
CA GLN A 337 -8.65 11.91 -11.00
C GLN A 337 -10.11 12.32 -10.89
N ILE A 338 -10.92 11.95 -11.89
CA ILE A 338 -12.35 12.27 -11.97
C ILE A 338 -13.18 11.02 -11.80
N VAL A 339 -14.17 11.12 -10.91
CA VAL A 339 -15.09 10.02 -10.59
C VAL A 339 -16.52 10.52 -10.65
N GLY A 340 -17.38 9.74 -11.31
CA GLY A 340 -18.83 9.83 -11.23
C GLY A 340 -19.37 8.89 -10.15
N ILE A 341 -19.88 9.44 -9.05
CA ILE A 341 -20.49 8.68 -7.95
C ILE A 341 -22.00 8.61 -8.14
N THR A 342 -22.51 7.47 -8.60
CA THR A 342 -23.91 7.31 -9.01
C THR A 342 -24.87 7.25 -7.81
N GLN A 343 -26.15 7.47 -8.07
CA GLN A 343 -27.19 7.39 -7.04
C GLN A 343 -27.38 5.98 -6.47
N PHE A 344 -27.04 4.95 -7.24
CA PHE A 344 -27.16 3.54 -6.88
C PHE A 344 -25.85 2.92 -6.36
N GLY A 345 -24.82 3.74 -6.10
CA GLY A 345 -23.61 3.33 -5.37
C GLY A 345 -22.48 2.75 -6.24
N SER A 346 -22.54 2.91 -7.56
CA SER A 346 -21.42 2.58 -8.45
C SER A 346 -20.54 3.80 -8.70
N TYR A 347 -19.28 3.55 -9.02
CA TYR A 347 -18.30 4.57 -9.39
C TYR A 347 -17.93 4.41 -10.86
N VAL A 348 -17.94 5.50 -11.60
CA VAL A 348 -17.44 5.56 -12.97
C VAL A 348 -16.16 6.35 -12.96
N GLU A 349 -15.07 5.68 -13.27
CA GLU A 349 -13.71 6.23 -13.27
C GLU A 349 -12.99 5.84 -14.55
N SER A 350 -11.91 6.55 -14.86
CA SER A 350 -11.15 6.29 -16.08
C SER A 350 -9.67 6.59 -15.88
N ALA A 351 -8.85 5.84 -16.61
CA ALA A 351 -7.42 6.06 -16.76
C ALA A 351 -7.04 5.90 -18.23
N SER A 352 -5.94 6.52 -18.62
CA SER A 352 -5.34 6.44 -19.95
C SER A 352 -3.84 6.15 -19.83
N GLY A 353 -3.30 5.48 -20.83
CA GLY A 353 -1.88 5.18 -20.90
C GLY A 353 -1.60 4.05 -21.89
N PRO A 354 -0.31 3.74 -22.11
CA PRO A 354 0.04 2.57 -22.89
C PRO A 354 -0.51 1.33 -22.19
N VAL A 355 -1.48 0.68 -22.82
CA VAL A 355 -1.92 -0.65 -22.37
C VAL A 355 -0.75 -1.58 -22.61
N ALA A 356 -0.08 -2.01 -21.54
CA ALA A 356 0.83 -3.13 -21.63
C ALA A 356 0.01 -4.33 -22.09
N PHE A 357 0.09 -4.68 -23.37
CA PHE A 357 -0.59 -5.84 -23.95
C PHE A 357 -0.30 -7.14 -23.18
N ASN A 358 0.73 -7.18 -22.34
CA ASN A 358 1.04 -8.26 -21.40
C ASN A 358 -0.01 -8.46 -20.29
N TRP A 359 -0.74 -7.44 -19.84
CA TRP A 359 -1.83 -7.61 -18.88
C TRP A 359 -3.00 -8.39 -19.50
N VAL A 360 -3.30 -8.11 -20.78
CA VAL A 360 -4.30 -8.84 -21.58
C VAL A 360 -3.77 -10.20 -22.04
N HIS A 361 -2.46 -10.34 -22.31
CA HIS A 361 -1.86 -11.62 -22.69
C HIS A 361 -1.65 -12.59 -21.52
N GLY A 362 -1.36 -12.10 -20.31
CA GLY A 362 -1.32 -12.90 -19.09
C GLY A 362 -2.68 -13.52 -18.77
N LEU A 363 -3.75 -12.76 -18.98
CA LEU A 363 -5.13 -13.26 -18.98
C LEU A 363 -5.35 -14.35 -20.03
N ASN A 364 -4.71 -14.30 -21.20
CA ASN A 364 -4.91 -15.31 -22.26
C ASN A 364 -4.02 -16.58 -22.09
N GLN A 365 -2.82 -16.47 -21.53
CA GLN A 365 -1.91 -17.61 -21.38
C GLN A 365 -2.25 -18.53 -20.20
N GLN A 366 -2.90 -18.03 -19.14
CA GLN A 366 -3.28 -18.85 -17.98
C GLN A 366 -4.56 -19.68 -18.18
N TYR A 367 -5.47 -19.29 -19.08
CA TYR A 367 -6.65 -20.10 -19.43
C TYR A 367 -6.32 -21.34 -20.28
N HIS A 368 -5.07 -21.49 -20.71
CA HIS A 368 -4.60 -22.64 -21.51
C HIS A 368 -3.70 -23.62 -20.74
N LYS A 369 -3.56 -23.50 -19.41
CA LYS A 369 -2.97 -24.59 -18.63
C LYS A 369 -4.04 -25.65 -18.35
N PRO A 370 -3.96 -26.86 -18.93
CA PRO A 370 -4.83 -27.96 -18.51
C PRO A 370 -4.59 -28.22 -17.02
N LEU A 371 -5.67 -28.38 -16.27
CA LEU A 371 -5.64 -28.92 -14.92
C LEU A 371 -4.99 -30.31 -15.01
N SER A 372 -3.75 -30.42 -14.53
CA SER A 372 -3.04 -31.70 -14.33
C SER A 372 -3.00 -32.04 -12.85
#